data_AF-A0A8J7P9S7-F1
#
_entry.id   AF-A0A8J7P9S7-F1
#
_cell.length_a   1.000
_cell.length_b   1.000
_cell.length_c   1.000
_cell.angle_alpha   90.00
_cell.angle_beta   90.00
_cell.angle_gamma   90.00
#
_symmetry.space_group_name_H-M   'P 1'
#
loop_
_entity.id
_entity.type
_entity.pdbx_description
1 polymer ?
#
loop_
_entity_poly.entity_id
_entity_poly.type
_entity_poly.pdbx_seq_one_letter_code
_entity_poly.pdbx_strand_id
1 'polypeptide(L)'
;TFTTMSTGIRKTLVSSIQLQDINHRADEIPQEVKEEKTYSIEQAVEEIGFGRFHVLLFLIMGSANIVEAIEIMLLAVVSPEIRCEWRLEDWQVALVSTMVFFGFMTCGVLSGYVADRYGRWKVVFGAFIWAAYFSLLTSFSPSYGWFIFLRTMVGCGVAGTSQGFVLKTEFIPAKYRGYLLPLSQIFWMLGAVLMVFLAMTVIPSLGWRWMIRISIIPSIILLFLFQFIPESARYNVSAGNVSGALQTLQRIARMNGSSLPEGKLVEPLVTQRGSFYILVSSTFRRTSMLLWYSWVFIYFKKCFVFPVLTRFVASFSYYGSVLSSSELLEKNLLCITNAEYEHKINPEVTPCYCIPFGNSDYHTMLISSLGEISLLPLNIIMLNTLGRKYSMAILMICSGIFFLLLSICSTLFGFTVLLFLLRSIVAMNFNAVYIYTAEVYPTSVRSIGLGFCTSFSRIGGMIAPFIAQVLMSKSVITALVPFAVASFLCSVGALLLPIETKGRALLVGQQYDSRK
;
A
#
# COMPACT_ATOMS: atom_id res chain seq x y z
N THR A 1 -24.05 -73.91 -56.06
CA THR A 1 -24.48 -73.29 -54.78
C THR A 1 -23.45 -73.47 -53.66
N PHE A 2 -22.15 -73.43 -53.98
CA PHE A 2 -21.06 -73.84 -53.06
C PHE A 2 -19.99 -72.77 -52.81
N THR A 3 -20.20 -71.52 -53.22
CA THR A 3 -19.21 -70.44 -53.10
C THR A 3 -19.56 -69.37 -52.06
N THR A 4 -20.74 -69.42 -51.44
CA THR A 4 -21.17 -68.45 -50.41
C THR A 4 -20.97 -68.92 -48.97
N MET A 5 -20.62 -70.19 -48.74
CA MET A 5 -20.46 -70.76 -47.39
C MET A 5 -19.04 -70.59 -46.80
N SER A 6 -18.03 -70.38 -47.64
CA SER A 6 -16.62 -70.26 -47.21
C SER A 6 -16.27 -68.89 -46.60
N THR A 7 -16.90 -67.82 -47.08
CA THR A 7 -16.63 -66.44 -46.62
C THR A 7 -17.29 -66.11 -45.29
N GLY A 8 -18.40 -66.78 -44.94
CA GLY A 8 -19.05 -66.66 -43.62
C GLY A 8 -18.18 -67.23 -42.49
N ILE A 9 -17.69 -68.47 -42.65
CA ILE A 9 -16.88 -69.16 -41.64
C ILE A 9 -15.57 -68.42 -41.38
N ARG A 10 -14.94 -67.84 -42.42
CA ARG A 10 -13.71 -67.04 -42.27
C ARG A 10 -13.93 -65.74 -41.49
N LYS A 11 -15.08 -65.08 -41.67
CA LYS A 11 -15.43 -63.87 -40.89
C LYS A 11 -15.72 -64.19 -39.43
N THR A 12 -16.40 -65.31 -39.16
CA THR A 12 -16.68 -65.74 -37.79
C THR A 12 -15.40 -66.15 -37.07
N LEU A 13 -14.47 -66.86 -37.73
CA LEU A 13 -13.19 -67.27 -37.14
C LEU A 13 -12.26 -66.08 -36.86
N VAL A 14 -12.22 -65.08 -37.75
CA VAL A 14 -11.44 -63.85 -37.54
C VAL A 14 -12.04 -63.02 -36.40
N SER A 15 -13.38 -62.95 -36.28
CA SER A 15 -14.01 -62.27 -35.14
C SER A 15 -13.76 -62.99 -33.81
N SER A 16 -13.72 -64.33 -33.79
CA SER A 16 -13.47 -65.09 -32.56
C SER A 16 -12.02 -65.01 -32.11
N ILE A 17 -11.06 -64.98 -33.05
CA ILE A 17 -9.62 -64.77 -32.75
C ILE A 17 -9.39 -63.33 -32.24
N GLN A 18 -10.04 -62.32 -32.86
CA GLN A 18 -9.98 -60.96 -32.34
C GLN A 18 -10.65 -60.82 -30.96
N LEU A 19 -11.75 -61.52 -30.68
CA LEU A 19 -12.37 -61.55 -29.36
C LEU A 19 -11.52 -62.28 -28.31
N GLN A 20 -10.80 -63.34 -28.70
CA GLN A 20 -9.85 -64.02 -27.82
C GLN A 20 -8.59 -63.19 -27.55
N ASP A 21 -8.07 -62.45 -28.54
CA ASP A 21 -6.97 -61.49 -28.34
C ASP A 21 -7.40 -60.27 -27.51
N ILE A 22 -8.65 -59.82 -27.64
CA ILE A 22 -9.22 -58.77 -26.78
C ILE A 22 -9.37 -59.28 -25.34
N ASN A 23 -9.83 -60.52 -25.14
CA ASN A 23 -9.92 -61.10 -23.80
C ASN A 23 -8.55 -61.43 -23.19
N HIS A 24 -7.56 -61.86 -23.99
CA HIS A 24 -6.20 -62.06 -23.47
C HIS A 24 -5.47 -60.74 -23.18
N ARG A 25 -5.83 -59.64 -23.84
CA ARG A 25 -5.40 -58.28 -23.48
C ARG A 25 -6.23 -57.63 -22.36
N ALA A 26 -7.39 -58.20 -22.02
CA ALA A 26 -8.21 -57.72 -20.91
C ALA A 26 -7.70 -58.21 -19.53
N ASP A 27 -6.88 -59.26 -19.51
CA ASP A 27 -6.23 -59.78 -18.29
C ASP A 27 -4.88 -59.11 -17.98
N GLU A 28 -4.34 -58.31 -18.90
CA GLU A 28 -3.35 -57.30 -18.54
C GLU A 28 -4.10 -56.04 -18.13
N ILE A 29 -4.57 -56.04 -16.88
CA ILE A 29 -4.90 -54.81 -16.16
C ILE A 29 -3.69 -53.88 -16.40
N PRO A 30 -3.83 -52.74 -17.11
CA PRO A 30 -2.81 -51.72 -17.01
C PRO A 30 -2.76 -51.42 -15.53
N GLN A 31 -1.63 -51.69 -14.86
CA GLN A 31 -1.37 -51.10 -13.55
C GLN A 31 -1.91 -49.69 -13.65
N GLU A 32 -2.94 -49.35 -12.86
CA GLU A 32 -3.37 -47.98 -12.73
C GLU A 32 -2.08 -47.21 -12.54
N VAL A 33 -1.66 -46.47 -13.56
CA VAL A 33 -0.73 -45.38 -13.37
C VAL A 33 -1.55 -44.52 -12.45
N LYS A 34 -1.34 -44.67 -11.13
CA LYS A 34 -1.86 -43.76 -10.13
C LYS A 34 -1.44 -42.42 -10.67
N GLU A 35 -2.37 -41.69 -11.30
CA GLU A 35 -2.12 -40.32 -11.67
C GLU A 35 -1.66 -39.70 -10.36
N GLU A 36 -0.36 -39.38 -10.27
CA GLU A 36 0.17 -38.75 -9.08
C GLU A 36 -0.69 -37.52 -8.89
N LYS A 37 -1.55 -37.51 -7.86
CA LYS A 37 -2.40 -36.35 -7.59
C LYS A 37 -1.47 -35.14 -7.58
N THR A 38 -1.74 -34.13 -8.39
CA THR A 38 -0.95 -32.90 -8.40
C THR A 38 -1.79 -31.78 -7.83
N TYR A 39 -1.18 -30.94 -7.00
CA TYR A 39 -1.85 -29.74 -6.47
C TYR A 39 -1.03 -28.49 -6.75
N SER A 40 -1.72 -27.35 -6.87
CA SER A 40 -1.11 -26.03 -7.02
C SER A 40 -0.85 -25.37 -5.67
N ILE A 41 -0.01 -24.32 -5.62
CA ILE A 41 0.22 -23.57 -4.37
C ILE A 41 -1.09 -22.97 -3.85
N GLU A 42 -1.96 -22.52 -4.75
CA GLU A 42 -3.23 -21.90 -4.37
C GLU A 42 -4.13 -22.90 -3.65
N GLN A 43 -4.24 -24.13 -4.18
CA GLN A 43 -4.96 -25.22 -3.54
C GLN A 43 -4.36 -25.57 -2.17
N ALA A 44 -3.03 -25.65 -2.06
CA ALA A 44 -2.38 -25.92 -0.79
C ALA A 44 -2.63 -24.83 0.27
N VAL A 45 -2.57 -23.55 -0.12
CA VAL A 45 -2.85 -22.42 0.80
C VAL A 45 -4.32 -22.39 1.20
N GLU A 46 -5.25 -22.75 0.31
CA GLU A 46 -6.67 -22.83 0.61
C GLU A 46 -7.00 -23.99 1.57
N GLU A 47 -6.40 -25.15 1.37
CA GLU A 47 -6.62 -26.35 2.20
C GLU A 47 -5.99 -26.22 3.59
N ILE A 48 -4.79 -25.62 3.69
CA ILE A 48 -4.16 -25.31 4.98
C ILE A 48 -5.06 -24.37 5.83
N GLY A 49 -5.81 -23.48 5.17
CA GLY A 49 -6.77 -22.58 5.80
C GLY A 49 -6.14 -21.49 6.67
N PHE A 50 -7.00 -20.64 7.26
CA PHE A 50 -6.57 -19.59 8.19
C PHE A 50 -6.33 -20.17 9.59
N GLY A 51 -5.22 -19.78 10.23
CA GLY A 51 -4.80 -20.36 11.52
C GLY A 51 -3.79 -19.49 12.25
N ARG A 52 -3.11 -20.06 13.25
CA ARG A 52 -2.20 -19.33 14.15
C ARG A 52 -1.06 -18.63 13.42
N PHE A 53 -0.51 -19.26 12.37
CA PHE A 53 0.53 -18.63 11.55
C PHE A 53 0.03 -17.35 10.88
N HIS A 54 -1.19 -17.36 10.38
CA HIS A 54 -1.77 -16.21 9.68
C HIS A 54 -2.06 -15.04 10.63
N VAL A 55 -2.46 -15.33 11.88
CA VAL A 55 -2.59 -14.30 12.93
C VAL A 55 -1.24 -13.71 13.28
N LEU A 56 -0.21 -14.55 13.51
CA LEU A 56 1.15 -14.09 13.79
C LEU A 56 1.71 -13.24 12.64
N LEU A 57 1.54 -13.70 11.40
CA LEU A 57 1.92 -12.96 10.20
C LEU A 57 1.20 -11.61 10.13
N PHE A 58 -0.10 -11.59 10.41
CA PHE A 58 -0.90 -10.37 10.39
C PHE A 58 -0.43 -9.36 11.44
N LEU A 59 -0.05 -9.82 12.65
CA LEU A 59 0.49 -8.96 13.69
C LEU A 59 1.87 -8.42 13.31
N ILE A 60 2.83 -9.27 12.91
CA ILE A 60 4.20 -8.83 12.58
C ILE A 60 4.21 -7.93 11.33
N MET A 61 3.53 -8.34 10.26
CA MET A 61 3.40 -7.52 9.04
C MET A 61 2.48 -6.32 9.23
N GLY A 62 1.59 -6.35 10.21
CA GLY A 62 0.81 -5.21 10.64
C GLY A 62 1.69 -4.18 11.33
N SER A 63 2.51 -4.60 12.29
CA SER A 63 3.48 -3.74 12.98
C SER A 63 4.51 -3.12 12.03
N ALA A 64 4.86 -3.77 10.92
CA ALA A 64 5.63 -3.15 9.85
C ALA A 64 4.99 -1.85 9.30
N ASN A 65 3.66 -1.81 9.18
CA ASN A 65 2.92 -0.61 8.79
C ASN A 65 2.96 0.48 9.88
N ILE A 66 3.06 0.13 11.17
CA ILE A 66 3.26 1.09 12.26
C ILE A 66 4.57 1.86 12.03
N VAL A 67 5.65 1.13 11.74
CA VAL A 67 6.97 1.74 11.49
C VAL A 67 6.98 2.59 10.23
N GLU A 68 6.35 2.11 9.15
CA GLU A 68 6.19 2.89 7.93
C GLU A 68 5.44 4.20 8.20
N ALA A 69 4.34 4.14 8.95
CA ALA A 69 3.59 5.33 9.33
C ALA A 69 4.41 6.27 10.23
N ILE A 70 5.19 5.73 11.16
CA ILE A 70 6.09 6.50 12.02
C ILE A 70 7.02 7.36 11.18
N GLU A 71 7.76 6.78 10.24
CA GLU A 71 8.75 7.50 9.44
C GLU A 71 8.14 8.56 8.53
N ILE A 72 6.94 8.32 7.99
CA ILE A 72 6.26 9.28 7.10
C ILE A 72 5.59 10.41 7.90
N MET A 73 4.95 10.09 9.03
CA MET A 73 4.26 11.09 9.88
C MET A 73 5.24 11.96 10.67
N LEU A 74 6.46 11.48 10.88
CA LEU A 74 7.54 12.22 11.55
C LEU A 74 7.76 13.62 10.95
N LEU A 75 7.68 13.74 9.62
CA LEU A 75 7.90 15.01 8.92
C LEU A 75 6.96 16.13 9.38
N ALA A 76 5.71 15.81 9.69
CA ALA A 76 4.72 16.81 10.12
C ALA A 76 5.05 17.40 11.49
N VAL A 77 5.67 16.62 12.38
CA VAL A 77 6.01 17.06 13.73
C VAL A 77 7.39 17.71 13.76
N VAL A 78 8.34 17.22 12.97
CA VAL A 78 9.72 17.74 12.97
C VAL A 78 9.87 19.04 12.18
N SER A 79 8.98 19.32 11.23
CA SER A 79 8.99 20.55 10.40
C SER A 79 9.16 21.86 11.19
N PRO A 80 8.36 22.17 12.23
CA PRO A 80 8.54 23.39 13.03
C PRO A 80 9.90 23.44 13.75
N GLU A 81 10.33 22.31 14.31
CA GLU A 81 11.56 22.22 15.11
C GLU A 81 12.82 22.49 14.27
N ILE A 82 12.87 21.95 13.05
CA ILE A 82 14.01 22.20 12.15
C ILE A 82 13.98 23.61 11.55
N ARG A 83 12.79 24.22 11.43
CA ARG A 83 12.63 25.61 11.00
C ARG A 83 13.24 26.55 12.04
N CYS A 84 12.97 26.32 13.33
CA CYS A 84 13.57 27.05 14.45
C CYS A 84 15.10 26.90 14.50
N GLU A 85 15.59 25.65 14.46
CA GLU A 85 17.02 25.33 14.63
C GLU A 85 17.91 25.95 13.54
N TRP A 86 17.50 25.80 12.26
CA TRP A 86 18.32 26.20 11.12
C TRP A 86 17.83 27.47 10.41
N ARG A 87 16.80 28.14 10.95
CA ARG A 87 16.20 29.37 10.39
C ARG A 87 15.84 29.23 8.91
N LEU A 88 15.13 28.16 8.61
CA LEU A 88 14.82 27.75 7.24
C LEU A 88 13.67 28.56 6.64
N GLU A 89 13.73 28.79 5.34
CA GLU A 89 12.61 29.31 4.55
C GLU A 89 11.54 28.22 4.31
N ASP A 90 10.30 28.61 4.02
CA ASP A 90 9.19 27.66 3.85
C ASP A 90 9.46 26.60 2.76
N TRP A 91 10.09 27.01 1.65
CA TRP A 91 10.42 26.09 0.56
C TRP A 91 11.51 25.08 0.95
N GLN A 92 12.39 25.44 1.88
CA GLN A 92 13.41 24.54 2.40
C GLN A 92 12.77 23.45 3.27
N VAL A 93 11.77 23.80 4.08
CA VAL A 93 11.00 22.81 4.85
C VAL A 93 10.20 21.90 3.91
N ALA A 94 9.54 22.47 2.91
CA ALA A 94 8.83 21.71 1.86
C ALA A 94 9.74 20.75 1.09
N LEU A 95 10.98 21.16 0.83
CA LEU A 95 11.96 20.37 0.11
C LEU A 95 12.31 19.08 0.86
N VAL A 96 12.45 19.12 2.19
CA VAL A 96 12.73 17.93 3.02
C VAL A 96 11.64 16.88 2.79
N SER A 97 10.38 17.26 2.99
CA SER A 97 9.24 16.36 2.84
C SER A 97 9.13 15.79 1.43
N THR A 98 9.35 16.64 0.43
CA THR A 98 9.33 16.25 -1.00
C THR A 98 10.43 15.25 -1.32
N MET A 99 11.64 15.44 -0.79
CA MET A 99 12.78 14.57 -1.04
C MET A 99 12.61 13.19 -0.41
N VAL A 100 11.91 13.06 0.72
CA VAL A 100 11.50 11.76 1.27
C VAL A 100 10.60 11.01 0.28
N PHE A 101 9.57 11.67 -0.27
CA PHE A 101 8.69 11.05 -1.26
C PHE A 101 9.39 10.75 -2.59
N PHE A 102 10.38 11.57 -2.99
CA PHE A 102 11.23 11.30 -4.14
C PHE A 102 12.07 10.04 -3.94
N GLY A 103 12.72 9.90 -2.76
CA GLY A 103 13.42 8.68 -2.37
C GLY A 103 12.47 7.48 -2.37
N PHE A 104 11.26 7.63 -1.84
CA PHE A 104 10.24 6.59 -1.87
C PHE A 104 9.93 6.14 -3.31
N MET A 105 9.64 7.09 -4.21
CA MET A 105 9.24 6.79 -5.59
C MET A 105 10.36 6.08 -6.36
N THR A 106 11.59 6.61 -6.30
CA THR A 106 12.74 6.08 -7.06
C THR A 106 13.15 4.70 -6.56
N CYS A 107 13.30 4.53 -5.26
CA CYS A 107 13.69 3.27 -4.65
C CYS A 107 12.54 2.25 -4.59
N GLY A 108 11.27 2.66 -4.68
CA GLY A 108 10.13 1.74 -4.73
C GLY A 108 10.08 0.89 -6.01
N VAL A 109 10.44 1.49 -7.16
CA VAL A 109 10.56 0.75 -8.42
C VAL A 109 11.74 -0.24 -8.35
N LEU A 110 12.87 0.22 -7.81
CA LEU A 110 14.05 -0.62 -7.62
C LEU A 110 13.80 -1.76 -6.63
N SER A 111 13.16 -1.48 -5.49
CA SER A 111 12.86 -2.47 -4.45
C SER A 111 11.90 -3.54 -4.96
N GLY A 112 10.89 -3.17 -5.76
CA GLY A 112 10.01 -4.13 -6.43
C GLY A 112 10.78 -5.05 -7.38
N TYR A 113 11.65 -4.50 -8.22
CA TYR A 113 12.50 -5.27 -9.13
C TYR A 113 13.43 -6.25 -8.38
N VAL A 114 14.10 -5.76 -7.33
CA VAL A 114 15.02 -6.58 -6.52
C VAL A 114 14.22 -7.66 -5.76
N ALA A 115 13.03 -7.34 -5.26
CA ALA A 115 12.19 -8.27 -4.51
C ALA A 115 11.72 -9.45 -5.37
N ASP A 116 11.35 -9.20 -6.63
CA ASP A 116 10.94 -10.24 -7.56
C ASP A 116 12.13 -11.15 -7.98
N ARG A 117 13.38 -10.66 -7.93
CA ARG A 117 14.57 -11.42 -8.33
C ARG A 117 15.26 -12.18 -7.19
N TYR A 118 15.35 -11.58 -6.01
CA TYR A 118 16.14 -12.10 -4.88
C TYR A 118 15.30 -12.63 -3.72
N GLY A 119 13.99 -12.36 -3.73
CA GLY A 119 13.04 -12.76 -2.69
C GLY A 119 12.47 -11.56 -1.96
N ARG A 120 11.15 -11.57 -1.74
CA ARG A 120 10.45 -10.46 -1.09
C ARG A 120 10.86 -10.32 0.37
N TRP A 121 11.00 -11.43 1.09
CA TRP A 121 11.39 -11.40 2.50
C TRP A 121 12.75 -10.72 2.70
N LYS A 122 13.75 -11.06 1.88
CA LYS A 122 15.10 -10.47 1.97
C LYS A 122 15.11 -8.97 1.75
N VAL A 123 14.35 -8.50 0.76
CA VAL A 123 14.26 -7.07 0.45
C VAL A 123 13.57 -6.32 1.56
N VAL A 124 12.45 -6.83 2.09
CA VAL A 124 11.75 -6.19 3.21
C VAL A 124 12.64 -6.14 4.45
N PHE A 125 13.31 -7.25 4.78
CA PHE A 125 14.23 -7.31 5.93
C PHE A 125 15.40 -6.32 5.79
N GLY A 126 16.08 -6.31 4.63
CA GLY A 126 17.15 -5.37 4.34
C GLY A 126 16.68 -3.90 4.36
N ALA A 127 15.45 -3.65 3.90
CA ALA A 127 14.84 -2.33 3.91
C ALA A 127 14.54 -1.82 5.33
N PHE A 128 14.14 -2.70 6.26
CA PHE A 128 13.99 -2.33 7.68
C PHE A 128 15.33 -1.94 8.31
N ILE A 129 16.40 -2.70 8.03
CA ILE A 129 17.74 -2.36 8.50
C ILE A 129 18.17 -1.00 7.94
N TRP A 130 17.98 -0.80 6.62
CA TRP A 130 18.30 0.45 5.94
C TRP A 130 17.53 1.64 6.54
N ALA A 131 16.21 1.53 6.67
CA ALA A 131 15.36 2.58 7.24
C ALA A 131 15.76 2.92 8.68
N ALA A 132 15.95 1.91 9.54
CA ALA A 132 16.35 2.11 10.93
C ALA A 132 17.73 2.78 11.05
N TYR A 133 18.70 2.37 10.22
CA TYR A 133 20.05 2.93 10.20
C TYR A 133 20.05 4.40 9.78
N PHE A 134 19.42 4.73 8.65
CA PHE A 134 19.39 6.12 8.16
C PHE A 134 18.49 7.02 9.02
N SER A 135 17.44 6.48 9.63
CA SER A 135 16.63 7.21 10.60
C SER A 135 17.46 7.56 11.84
N LEU A 136 18.27 6.62 12.35
CA LEU A 136 19.17 6.87 13.48
C LEU A 136 20.20 7.94 13.15
N LEU A 137 20.86 7.83 11.99
CA LEU A 137 21.82 8.81 11.51
C LEU A 137 21.19 10.20 11.37
N THR A 138 19.91 10.28 10.99
CA THR A 138 19.21 11.56 10.87
C THR A 138 19.17 12.33 12.19
N SER A 139 19.11 11.64 13.33
CA SER A 139 19.18 12.26 14.67
C SER A 139 20.53 12.92 14.98
N PHE A 140 21.59 12.55 14.26
CA PHE A 140 22.95 13.10 14.39
C PHE A 140 23.30 14.09 13.28
N SER A 141 22.32 14.48 12.45
CA SER A 141 22.56 15.41 11.35
C SER A 141 23.10 16.76 11.84
N PRO A 142 24.31 17.18 11.38
CA PRO A 142 24.93 18.43 11.81
C PRO A 142 24.44 19.64 10.99
N SER A 143 23.96 19.40 9.77
CA SER A 143 23.50 20.45 8.86
C SER A 143 22.26 20.04 8.09
N TYR A 144 21.53 21.04 7.59
CA TYR A 144 20.33 20.87 6.77
C TYR A 144 20.55 19.99 5.53
N GLY A 145 21.68 20.15 4.83
CA GLY A 145 22.01 19.33 3.66
C GLY A 145 22.16 17.84 3.99
N TRP A 146 22.85 17.53 5.10
CA TRP A 146 22.93 16.14 5.61
C TRP A 146 21.56 15.62 6.02
N PHE A 147 20.72 16.45 6.64
CA PHE A 147 19.36 16.07 7.03
C PHE A 147 18.50 15.67 5.82
N ILE A 148 18.49 16.46 4.74
CA ILE A 148 17.76 16.11 3.50
C ILE A 148 18.28 14.79 2.92
N PHE A 149 19.60 14.64 2.81
CA PHE A 149 20.20 13.44 2.24
C PHE A 149 19.79 12.19 3.03
N LEU A 150 19.95 12.21 4.35
CA LEU A 150 19.60 11.10 5.23
C LEU A 150 18.09 10.81 5.17
N ARG A 151 17.25 11.84 5.14
CA ARG A 151 15.79 11.70 4.99
C ARG A 151 15.39 11.08 3.65
N THR A 152 16.07 11.45 2.56
CA THR A 152 15.88 10.84 1.24
C THR A 152 16.20 9.34 1.30
N MET A 153 17.30 8.97 1.99
CA MET A 153 17.68 7.57 2.19
C MET A 153 16.70 6.80 3.07
N VAL A 154 16.11 7.44 4.09
CA VAL A 154 14.99 6.86 4.85
C VAL A 154 13.81 6.58 3.93
N GLY A 155 13.42 7.53 3.07
CA GLY A 155 12.36 7.33 2.06
C GLY A 155 12.61 6.12 1.17
N CYS A 156 13.88 5.87 0.78
CA CYS A 156 14.27 4.66 0.06
C CYS A 156 14.07 3.37 0.86
N GLY A 157 14.42 3.38 2.15
CA GLY A 157 14.16 2.25 3.05
C GLY A 157 12.67 1.98 3.21
N VAL A 158 11.87 3.03 3.42
CA VAL A 158 10.41 2.92 3.56
C VAL A 158 9.77 2.31 2.31
N ALA A 159 10.23 2.65 1.10
CA ALA A 159 9.72 2.04 -0.11
C ALA A 159 10.02 0.54 -0.24
N GLY A 160 11.12 0.07 0.35
CA GLY A 160 11.43 -1.35 0.47
C GLY A 160 10.54 -2.04 1.52
N THR A 161 10.24 -1.39 2.64
CA THR A 161 9.36 -1.97 3.67
C THR A 161 7.92 -2.12 3.18
N SER A 162 7.45 -1.23 2.31
CA SER A 162 6.11 -1.33 1.70
C SER A 162 5.90 -2.61 0.85
N GLN A 163 6.98 -3.27 0.40
CA GLN A 163 6.88 -4.59 -0.26
C GLN A 163 6.34 -5.68 0.68
N GLY A 164 6.40 -5.45 2.00
CA GLY A 164 5.81 -6.31 3.02
C GLY A 164 4.30 -6.47 2.86
N PHE A 165 3.60 -5.47 2.30
CA PHE A 165 2.19 -5.59 1.97
C PHE A 165 1.94 -6.72 0.95
N VAL A 166 2.77 -6.80 -0.09
CA VAL A 166 2.63 -7.85 -1.12
C VAL A 166 2.98 -9.20 -0.53
N LEU A 167 4.07 -9.30 0.25
CA LEU A 167 4.44 -10.52 0.97
C LEU A 167 3.27 -11.04 1.83
N LYS A 168 2.61 -10.16 2.58
CA LYS A 168 1.42 -10.51 3.37
C LYS A 168 0.28 -11.07 2.52
N THR A 169 0.04 -10.52 1.33
CA THR A 169 -1.05 -11.01 0.44
C THR A 169 -0.77 -12.39 -0.15
N GLU A 170 0.50 -12.79 -0.29
CA GLU A 170 0.89 -14.10 -0.83
C GLU A 170 0.61 -15.26 0.13
N PHE A 171 0.69 -15.02 1.44
CA PHE A 171 0.39 -16.03 2.46
C PHE A 171 -1.10 -16.12 2.79
N ILE A 172 -1.86 -15.03 2.70
CA ILE A 172 -3.27 -15.02 3.11
C ILE A 172 -4.14 -15.74 2.06
N PRO A 173 -5.04 -16.67 2.45
CA PRO A 173 -6.00 -17.31 1.54
C PRO A 173 -7.00 -16.30 0.94
N ALA A 174 -7.42 -16.51 -0.31
CA ALA A 174 -8.25 -15.57 -1.06
C ALA A 174 -9.53 -15.14 -0.33
N LYS A 175 -10.19 -16.07 0.38
CA LYS A 175 -11.42 -15.84 1.16
C LYS A 175 -11.28 -14.77 2.25
N TYR A 176 -10.11 -14.68 2.89
CA TYR A 176 -9.88 -13.78 4.03
C TYR A 176 -9.19 -12.46 3.66
N ARG A 177 -8.62 -12.35 2.45
CA ARG A 177 -7.92 -11.14 1.97
C ARG A 177 -8.82 -9.89 2.04
N GLY A 178 -10.10 -10.03 1.67
CA GLY A 178 -11.04 -8.91 1.66
C GLY A 178 -11.27 -8.24 3.02
N TYR A 179 -11.07 -8.97 4.12
CA TYR A 179 -11.26 -8.45 5.48
C TYR A 179 -9.94 -8.01 6.13
N LEU A 180 -8.86 -8.79 5.93
CA LEU A 180 -7.56 -8.52 6.56
C LEU A 180 -6.84 -7.32 5.95
N LEU A 181 -7.00 -7.05 4.65
CA LEU A 181 -6.31 -5.92 4.03
C LEU A 181 -6.83 -4.57 4.54
N PRO A 182 -8.16 -4.30 4.61
CA PRO A 182 -8.66 -3.08 5.23
C PRO A 182 -8.34 -3.00 6.72
N LEU A 183 -8.39 -4.13 7.45
CA LEU A 183 -8.05 -4.17 8.88
C LEU A 183 -6.59 -3.73 9.12
N SER A 184 -5.70 -3.97 8.16
CA SER A 184 -4.30 -3.57 8.30
C SER A 184 -4.05 -2.05 8.29
N GLN A 185 -5.06 -1.24 7.94
CA GLN A 185 -4.96 0.21 8.08
C GLN A 185 -4.98 0.68 9.54
N ILE A 186 -5.53 -0.11 10.47
CA ILE A 186 -5.48 0.23 11.91
C ILE A 186 -4.03 0.39 12.36
N PHE A 187 -3.13 -0.46 11.86
CA PHE A 187 -1.71 -0.38 12.19
C PHE A 187 -1.04 0.91 11.69
N TRP A 188 -1.39 1.40 10.50
CA TRP A 188 -0.88 2.68 10.02
C TRP A 188 -1.31 3.82 10.96
N MET A 189 -2.59 3.82 11.33
CA MET A 189 -3.17 4.85 12.21
C MET A 189 -2.55 4.80 13.62
N LEU A 190 -2.29 3.61 14.15
CA LEU A 190 -1.57 3.45 15.42
C LEU A 190 -0.17 4.06 15.35
N GLY A 191 0.54 3.93 14.23
CA GLY A 191 1.84 4.58 14.02
C GLY A 191 1.73 6.11 13.99
N ALA A 192 0.71 6.66 13.34
CA ALA A 192 0.47 8.11 13.32
C ALA A 192 0.21 8.67 14.73
N VAL A 193 -0.66 8.02 15.51
CA VAL A 193 -0.97 8.40 16.90
C VAL A 193 0.28 8.27 17.78
N LEU A 194 1.03 7.18 17.64
CA LEU A 194 2.27 6.97 18.40
C LEU A 194 3.30 8.06 18.13
N MET A 195 3.44 8.54 16.89
CA MET A 195 4.35 9.63 16.58
C MET A 195 3.98 10.95 17.24
N VAL A 196 2.70 11.33 17.18
CA VAL A 196 2.25 12.57 17.83
C VAL A 196 2.36 12.47 19.34
N PHE A 197 2.10 11.29 19.92
CA PHE A 197 2.29 11.06 21.35
C PHE A 197 3.77 11.15 21.78
N LEU A 198 4.68 10.55 21.01
CA LEU A 198 6.12 10.67 21.24
C LEU A 198 6.58 12.12 21.11
N ALA A 199 6.05 12.86 20.14
CA ALA A 199 6.34 14.27 19.96
C ALA A 199 5.96 15.11 21.19
N MET A 200 4.71 14.98 21.65
CA MET A 200 4.17 15.71 22.79
C MET A 200 4.97 15.48 24.07
N THR A 201 5.52 14.28 24.26
CA THR A 201 6.22 13.90 25.49
C THR A 201 7.73 14.18 25.44
N VAL A 202 8.35 13.99 24.27
CA VAL A 202 9.81 14.03 24.12
C VAL A 202 10.30 15.39 23.63
N ILE A 203 9.61 16.05 22.71
CA ILE A 203 10.10 17.32 22.14
C ILE A 203 10.26 18.40 23.21
N PRO A 204 9.28 18.66 24.11
CA PRO A 204 9.40 19.73 25.10
C PRO A 204 10.54 19.53 26.11
N SER A 205 10.97 18.28 26.35
CA SER A 205 11.96 17.94 27.37
C SER A 205 13.36 17.66 26.80
N LEU A 206 13.44 16.90 25.71
CA LEU A 206 14.68 16.38 25.13
C LEU A 206 14.91 16.84 23.68
N GLY A 207 13.92 17.47 23.05
CA GLY A 207 13.99 17.94 21.66
C GLY A 207 13.81 16.86 20.59
N TRP A 208 13.72 17.30 19.33
CA TRP A 208 13.39 16.45 18.18
C TRP A 208 14.42 15.35 17.88
N ARG A 209 15.70 15.57 18.20
CA ARG A 209 16.77 14.58 17.96
C ARG A 209 16.55 13.31 18.79
N TRP A 210 16.17 13.44 20.06
CA TRP A 210 15.86 12.31 20.93
C TRP A 210 14.56 11.61 20.54
N MET A 211 13.57 12.37 20.06
CA MET A 211 12.33 11.79 19.54
C MET A 211 12.61 10.82 18.38
N ILE A 212 13.47 11.19 17.43
CA ILE A 212 13.87 10.29 16.31
C ILE A 212 14.56 9.03 16.85
N ARG A 213 15.41 9.13 17.87
CA ARG A 213 16.09 7.97 18.46
C ARG A 213 15.09 6.99 19.07
N ILE A 214 14.10 7.51 19.79
CA ILE A 214 13.06 6.70 20.44
C ILE A 214 12.11 6.09 19.39
N SER A 215 11.81 6.81 18.30
CA SER A 215 10.91 6.32 17.24
C SER A 215 11.46 5.11 16.47
N ILE A 216 12.75 4.81 16.58
CA ILE A 216 13.41 3.66 15.93
C ILE A 216 13.25 2.37 16.74
N ILE A 217 12.90 2.45 18.03
CA ILE A 217 12.76 1.28 18.91
C ILE A 217 11.78 0.23 18.33
N PRO A 218 10.58 0.59 17.84
CA PRO A 218 9.67 -0.36 17.20
C PRO A 218 10.28 -1.03 15.96
N SER A 219 11.09 -0.31 15.18
CA SER A 219 11.80 -0.84 14.01
C SER A 219 12.83 -1.90 14.41
N ILE A 220 13.58 -1.67 15.49
CA ILE A 220 14.56 -2.62 16.02
C ILE A 220 13.85 -3.88 16.54
N ILE A 221 12.76 -3.74 17.29
CA ILE A 221 11.96 -4.87 17.77
C ILE A 221 11.48 -5.73 16.59
N LEU A 222 11.00 -5.08 15.53
CA LEU A 222 10.52 -5.80 14.34
C LEU A 222 11.63 -6.56 13.62
N LEU A 223 12.87 -6.07 13.58
CA LEU A 223 13.99 -6.80 12.98
C LEU A 223 14.17 -8.20 13.61
N PHE A 224 13.96 -8.33 14.92
CA PHE A 224 14.00 -9.63 15.59
C PHE A 224 12.75 -10.48 15.28
N LEU A 225 11.56 -9.87 15.22
CA LEU A 225 10.32 -10.58 14.90
C LEU A 225 10.25 -11.07 13.44
N PHE A 226 10.93 -10.40 12.50
CA PHE A 226 10.97 -10.78 11.10
C PHE A 226 11.61 -12.16 10.84
N GLN A 227 12.43 -12.66 11.77
CA GLN A 227 13.05 -13.99 11.68
C GLN A 227 12.01 -15.13 11.74
N PHE A 228 10.82 -14.87 12.31
CA PHE A 228 9.75 -15.86 12.38
C PHE A 228 9.00 -16.03 11.05
N ILE A 229 9.15 -15.08 10.12
CA ILE A 229 8.46 -15.10 8.82
C ILE A 229 9.36 -15.80 7.80
N PRO A 230 8.92 -16.92 7.20
CA PRO A 230 9.65 -17.56 6.12
C PRO A 230 9.48 -16.81 4.80
N GLU A 231 10.31 -17.14 3.81
CA GLU A 231 10.11 -16.69 2.43
C GLU A 231 8.84 -17.31 1.83
N SER A 232 8.18 -16.58 0.93
CA SER A 232 6.93 -16.99 0.30
C SER A 232 7.07 -18.30 -0.49
N ALA A 233 6.11 -19.22 -0.32
CA ALA A 233 6.05 -20.45 -1.09
C ALA A 233 5.94 -20.18 -2.60
N ARG A 234 5.19 -19.14 -2.98
CA ARG A 234 5.04 -18.69 -4.38
C ARG A 234 6.36 -18.23 -4.97
N TYR A 235 7.14 -17.47 -4.18
CA TYR A 235 8.48 -17.10 -4.58
C TYR A 235 9.38 -18.33 -4.73
N ASN A 236 9.38 -19.27 -3.79
CA ASN A 236 10.26 -20.44 -3.84
C ASN A 236 9.99 -21.34 -5.06
N VAL A 237 8.72 -21.56 -5.44
CA VAL A 237 8.39 -22.35 -6.63
C VAL A 237 8.76 -21.62 -7.92
N SER A 238 8.42 -20.34 -8.04
CA SER A 238 8.87 -19.53 -9.19
C SER A 238 10.40 -19.41 -9.24
N ALA A 239 11.07 -19.52 -8.08
CA ALA A 239 12.51 -19.61 -7.92
C ALA A 239 13.12 -20.95 -8.39
N GLY A 240 12.29 -21.94 -8.76
CA GLY A 240 12.70 -23.30 -9.10
C GLY A 240 13.07 -24.14 -7.87
N ASN A 241 12.91 -23.58 -6.66
CA ASN A 241 13.21 -24.22 -5.39
C ASN A 241 11.93 -24.85 -4.80
N VAL A 242 11.47 -25.93 -5.42
CA VAL A 242 10.24 -26.65 -5.03
C VAL A 242 10.36 -27.23 -3.61
N SER A 243 11.54 -27.70 -3.21
CA SER A 243 11.78 -28.22 -1.86
C SER A 243 11.63 -27.14 -0.79
N GLY A 244 12.16 -25.93 -1.03
CA GLY A 244 11.99 -24.78 -0.14
C GLY A 244 10.52 -24.34 -0.02
N ALA A 245 9.75 -24.40 -1.10
CA ALA A 245 8.32 -24.12 -1.06
C ALA A 245 7.55 -25.13 -0.21
N LEU A 246 7.85 -26.42 -0.38
CA LEU A 246 7.24 -27.50 0.40
C LEU A 246 7.56 -27.37 1.89
N GLN A 247 8.80 -27.04 2.26
CA GLN A 247 9.19 -26.77 3.64
C GLN A 247 8.41 -25.59 4.25
N THR A 248 8.25 -24.49 3.52
CA THR A 248 7.43 -23.36 3.96
C THR A 248 5.99 -23.80 4.20
N LEU A 249 5.36 -24.50 3.24
CA LEU A 249 3.97 -24.93 3.38
C LEU A 249 3.80 -25.94 4.53
N GLN A 250 4.73 -26.88 4.71
CA GLN A 250 4.75 -27.80 5.86
C GLN A 250 4.85 -27.06 7.18
N ARG A 251 5.68 -26.02 7.27
CA ARG A 251 5.81 -25.19 8.48
C ARG A 251 4.48 -24.49 8.80
N ILE A 252 3.82 -23.92 7.79
CA ILE A 252 2.52 -23.26 7.96
C ILE A 252 1.45 -24.28 8.37
N ALA A 253 1.41 -25.44 7.71
CA ALA A 253 0.48 -26.52 8.01
C ALA A 253 0.63 -27.01 9.47
N ARG A 254 1.87 -27.26 9.92
CA ARG A 254 2.17 -27.64 11.32
C ARG A 254 1.72 -26.57 12.32
N MET A 255 1.96 -25.29 12.03
CA MET A 255 1.55 -24.20 12.93
C MET A 255 0.03 -23.99 12.99
N ASN A 256 -0.67 -24.26 11.89
CA ASN A 256 -2.13 -24.17 11.83
C ASN A 256 -2.83 -25.44 12.31
N GLY A 257 -2.09 -26.54 12.51
CA GLY A 257 -2.67 -27.85 12.85
C GLY A 257 -3.36 -28.54 11.67
N SER A 258 -3.00 -28.17 10.44
CA SER A 258 -3.56 -28.71 9.19
C SER A 258 -2.55 -29.61 8.48
N SER A 259 -3.01 -30.40 7.52
CA SER A 259 -2.18 -31.20 6.61
C SER A 259 -2.08 -30.56 5.22
N LEU A 260 -1.09 -31.00 4.44
CA LEU A 260 -0.97 -30.67 3.03
C LEU A 260 -1.92 -31.54 2.18
N PRO A 261 -2.34 -31.07 0.99
CA PRO A 261 -3.08 -31.89 0.04
C PRO A 261 -2.28 -33.14 -0.35
N GLU A 262 -2.97 -34.25 -0.61
CA GLU A 262 -2.33 -35.44 -1.16
C GLU A 262 -1.83 -35.15 -2.58
N GLY A 263 -0.52 -35.29 -2.80
CA GLY A 263 0.03 -35.16 -4.14
C GLY A 263 1.42 -34.53 -4.26
N LYS A 264 1.82 -34.27 -5.50
CA LYS A 264 3.05 -33.56 -5.85
C LYS A 264 2.72 -32.11 -6.23
N LEU A 265 3.49 -31.17 -5.66
CA LEU A 265 3.38 -29.76 -6.01
C LEU A 265 3.89 -29.56 -7.44
N VAL A 266 2.99 -29.21 -8.36
CA VAL A 266 3.31 -28.93 -9.77
C VAL A 266 2.76 -27.56 -10.12
N GLU A 267 3.67 -26.64 -10.44
CA GLU A 267 3.34 -25.37 -11.06
C GLU A 267 4.14 -25.24 -12.36
N PRO A 268 3.58 -24.56 -13.39
CA PRO A 268 4.35 -24.24 -14.58
C PRO A 268 5.53 -23.34 -14.20
N LEU A 269 6.75 -23.79 -14.52
CA LEU A 269 7.97 -22.99 -14.31
C LEU A 269 7.85 -21.70 -15.10
N VAL A 270 7.73 -20.57 -14.40
CA VAL A 270 7.74 -19.25 -15.02
C VAL A 270 9.16 -18.96 -15.51
N THR A 271 9.39 -19.13 -16.81
CA THR A 271 10.72 -19.12 -17.45
C THR A 271 11.37 -17.74 -17.57
N GLN A 272 10.69 -16.64 -17.23
CA GLN A 272 11.30 -15.31 -17.20
C GLN A 272 10.95 -14.55 -15.91
N ARG A 273 11.94 -14.41 -15.02
CA ARG A 273 11.82 -13.63 -13.77
C ARG A 273 12.23 -12.19 -13.99
N GLY A 274 11.43 -11.26 -13.46
CA GLY A 274 11.86 -9.88 -13.18
C GLY A 274 12.68 -9.23 -14.28
N SER A 275 12.35 -9.46 -15.56
CA SER A 275 13.11 -8.90 -16.67
C SER A 275 12.42 -7.64 -17.16
N PHE A 276 13.11 -6.50 -17.14
CA PHE A 276 12.62 -5.26 -17.76
C PHE A 276 12.28 -5.47 -19.24
N TYR A 277 12.93 -6.44 -19.90
CA TYR A 277 12.64 -6.81 -21.27
C TYR A 277 11.26 -7.45 -21.45
N ILE A 278 10.61 -7.97 -20.40
CA ILE A 278 9.21 -8.44 -20.50
C ILE A 278 8.29 -7.25 -20.74
N LEU A 279 8.49 -6.13 -20.03
CA LEU A 279 7.77 -4.87 -20.31
C LEU A 279 8.07 -4.37 -21.74
N VAL A 280 9.29 -4.56 -22.27
CA VAL A 280 9.70 -4.06 -23.60
C VAL A 280 9.54 -5.09 -24.73
N SER A 281 9.15 -6.33 -24.45
CA SER A 281 8.97 -7.44 -25.41
C SER A 281 7.81 -7.18 -26.37
N SER A 282 7.84 -7.64 -27.63
CA SER A 282 6.81 -7.31 -28.64
C SER A 282 5.36 -7.57 -28.17
N THR A 283 5.15 -8.55 -27.29
CA THR A 283 3.87 -8.89 -26.65
C THR A 283 3.36 -7.82 -25.68
N PHE A 284 4.24 -7.10 -24.97
CA PHE A 284 3.89 -6.06 -23.99
C PHE A 284 4.44 -4.66 -24.33
N ARG A 285 5.24 -4.51 -25.41
CA ARG A 285 5.87 -3.26 -25.83
C ARG A 285 4.83 -2.21 -26.18
N ARG A 286 3.69 -2.62 -26.74
CA ARG A 286 2.54 -1.74 -26.98
C ARG A 286 1.92 -1.28 -25.65
N THR A 287 1.87 -2.15 -24.64
CA THR A 287 1.33 -1.85 -23.30
C THR A 287 2.27 -0.98 -22.47
N SER A 288 3.58 -1.22 -22.52
CA SER A 288 4.60 -0.40 -21.83
C SER A 288 4.87 0.91 -22.54
N MET A 289 4.86 0.94 -23.88
CA MET A 289 4.81 2.20 -24.63
C MET A 289 3.50 2.92 -24.32
N LEU A 290 2.32 2.28 -24.29
CA LEU A 290 1.07 2.93 -23.86
C LEU A 290 1.09 3.41 -22.40
N LEU A 291 1.89 2.79 -21.51
CA LEU A 291 2.09 3.23 -20.12
C LEU A 291 3.05 4.43 -20.01
N TRP A 292 4.08 4.51 -20.86
CA TRP A 292 5.01 5.65 -20.96
C TRP A 292 4.45 6.82 -21.80
N TYR A 293 3.78 6.53 -22.92
CA TYR A 293 3.00 7.45 -23.78
C TYR A 293 1.60 7.73 -23.24
N SER A 294 1.22 7.22 -22.05
CA SER A 294 -0.08 7.53 -21.41
C SER A 294 -0.22 9.00 -21.04
N TRP A 295 0.85 9.78 -21.19
CA TRP A 295 0.84 11.24 -21.09
C TRP A 295 0.19 11.93 -22.32
N VAL A 296 -0.01 11.23 -23.45
CA VAL A 296 -0.55 11.82 -24.71
C VAL A 296 -1.82 11.15 -25.23
N PHE A 297 -2.11 9.88 -24.90
CA PHE A 297 -3.32 9.19 -25.39
C PHE A 297 -4.54 9.37 -24.47
N ILE A 298 -5.15 10.55 -24.53
CA ILE A 298 -6.42 10.91 -23.88
C ILE A 298 -7.62 10.04 -24.35
N TYR A 299 -7.48 9.26 -25.43
CA TYR A 299 -8.64 8.63 -26.09
C TYR A 299 -8.88 7.13 -25.84
N PHE A 300 -7.94 6.33 -25.32
CA PHE A 300 -8.09 4.85 -25.45
C PHE A 300 -8.39 3.98 -24.22
N LYS A 301 -8.26 4.43 -22.95
CA LYS A 301 -8.76 3.61 -21.81
C LYS A 301 -9.25 4.44 -20.62
N LYS A 302 -10.56 4.69 -20.56
CA LYS A 302 -11.27 5.15 -19.34
C LYS A 302 -10.92 4.30 -18.10
N CYS A 303 -10.56 3.02 -18.27
CA CYS A 303 -10.19 2.15 -17.15
C CYS A 303 -8.81 2.44 -16.52
N PHE A 304 -7.90 3.18 -17.16
CA PHE A 304 -6.55 3.41 -16.62
C PHE A 304 -6.33 4.82 -16.07
N VAL A 305 -6.84 5.85 -16.75
CA VAL A 305 -6.60 7.25 -16.37
C VAL A 305 -7.30 7.62 -15.07
N PHE A 306 -8.57 7.24 -14.92
CA PHE A 306 -9.37 7.64 -13.76
C PHE A 306 -8.86 7.04 -12.43
N PRO A 307 -8.55 5.73 -12.32
CA PRO A 307 -8.02 5.18 -11.05
C PRO A 307 -6.66 5.78 -10.64
N VAL A 308 -5.80 6.10 -11.61
CA VAL A 308 -4.50 6.74 -11.38
C VAL A 308 -4.68 8.15 -10.83
N LEU A 309 -5.56 8.95 -11.45
CA LEU A 309 -5.88 10.30 -10.99
C LEU A 309 -6.52 10.29 -9.59
N THR A 310 -7.45 9.37 -9.33
CA THR A 310 -8.07 9.25 -8.00
C THR A 310 -7.06 8.91 -6.92
N ARG A 311 -6.07 8.07 -7.21
CA ARG A 311 -5.01 7.73 -6.25
C ARG A 311 -4.00 8.88 -6.04
N PHE A 312 -3.73 9.66 -7.08
CA PHE A 312 -2.95 10.90 -6.95
C PHE A 312 -3.64 11.87 -6.01
N VAL A 313 -4.92 12.17 -6.23
CA VAL A 313 -5.67 13.13 -5.39
C VAL A 313 -5.83 12.59 -3.97
N ALA A 314 -6.09 11.29 -3.79
CA ALA A 314 -6.18 10.71 -2.45
C ALA A 314 -4.86 10.85 -1.66
N SER A 315 -3.72 10.64 -2.30
CA SER A 315 -2.40 10.84 -1.69
C SER A 315 -2.10 12.31 -1.43
N PHE A 316 -2.37 13.17 -2.41
CA PHE A 316 -2.22 14.62 -2.31
C PHE A 316 -3.05 15.20 -1.14
N SER A 317 -4.32 14.83 -1.03
CA SER A 317 -5.19 15.26 0.07
C SER A 317 -4.81 14.62 1.40
N TYR A 318 -4.35 13.36 1.43
CA TYR A 318 -3.94 12.70 2.67
C TYR A 318 -2.72 13.39 3.28
N TYR A 319 -1.60 13.41 2.56
CA TYR A 319 -0.38 14.05 3.03
C TYR A 319 -0.54 15.57 3.17
N GLY A 320 -1.35 16.18 2.30
CA GLY A 320 -1.73 17.58 2.38
C GLY A 320 -2.48 17.93 3.67
N SER A 321 -3.45 17.11 4.09
CA SER A 321 -4.17 17.35 5.34
C SER A 321 -3.26 17.20 6.56
N VAL A 322 -2.33 16.23 6.55
CA VAL A 322 -1.34 16.06 7.62
C VAL A 322 -0.41 17.27 7.74
N LEU A 323 0.22 17.68 6.65
CA LEU A 323 1.17 18.80 6.67
C LEU A 323 0.49 20.16 6.84
N SER A 324 -0.72 20.34 6.29
CA SER A 324 -1.48 21.57 6.50
C SER A 324 -1.91 21.70 7.96
N SER A 325 -2.26 20.59 8.63
CA SER A 325 -2.62 20.63 10.05
C SER A 325 -1.45 21.10 10.93
N SER A 326 -0.22 20.64 10.66
CA SER A 326 0.96 21.11 11.39
C SER A 326 1.27 22.58 11.12
N GLU A 327 1.21 23.03 9.86
CA GLU A 327 1.53 24.42 9.50
C GLU A 327 0.48 25.43 9.99
N LEU A 328 -0.80 25.04 9.99
CA LEU A 328 -1.89 25.88 10.51
C LEU A 328 -1.75 26.11 12.01
N LEU A 329 -1.36 25.07 12.76
CA LEU A 329 -1.08 25.16 14.20
C LEU A 329 0.18 25.98 14.45
N GLU A 330 1.28 25.70 13.74
CA GLU A 330 2.57 26.37 13.95
C GLU A 330 2.48 27.88 13.71
N LYS A 331 1.88 28.30 12.59
CA LYS A 331 1.84 29.73 12.22
C LYS A 331 0.73 30.49 12.96
N ASN A 332 -0.02 29.83 13.83
CA ASN A 332 -1.19 30.37 14.53
C ASN A 332 -2.11 31.17 13.58
N LEU A 333 -2.26 30.67 12.34
CA LEU A 333 -3.08 31.28 11.28
C LEU A 333 -4.59 31.11 11.55
N LEU A 334 -4.92 30.58 12.71
CA LEU A 334 -6.24 30.60 13.28
C LEU A 334 -6.62 32.07 13.47
N CYS A 335 -7.71 32.52 12.85
CA CYS A 335 -8.42 33.70 13.36
C CYS A 335 -9.03 33.34 14.74
N ILE A 336 -8.23 33.04 15.76
CA ILE A 336 -8.75 32.86 17.10
C ILE A 336 -9.19 34.25 17.51
N THR A 337 -10.47 34.41 17.84
CA THR A 337 -11.00 35.62 18.47
C THR A 337 -10.30 35.99 19.79
N ASN A 338 -9.36 35.16 20.27
CA ASN A 338 -8.60 35.29 21.53
C ASN A 338 -7.09 34.91 21.39
N ALA A 339 -6.45 35.01 20.22
CA ALA A 339 -5.03 34.60 20.04
C ALA A 339 -4.02 35.42 20.88
N GLU A 340 -4.37 36.64 21.28
CA GLU A 340 -3.46 37.55 22.01
C GLU A 340 -3.16 37.13 23.45
N TYR A 341 -3.90 36.19 24.04
CA TYR A 341 -3.72 35.85 25.46
C TYR A 341 -2.75 34.68 25.72
N GLU A 342 -2.45 33.83 24.73
CA GLU A 342 -1.62 32.63 24.94
C GLU A 342 -0.16 32.78 24.50
N HIS A 343 0.15 33.70 23.59
CA HIS A 343 1.53 33.94 23.12
C HIS A 343 1.95 35.39 23.33
N LYS A 344 2.53 35.69 24.49
CA LYS A 344 3.27 36.93 24.76
C LYS A 344 4.52 36.99 23.88
N ILE A 345 4.40 37.44 22.64
CA ILE A 345 5.55 37.73 21.79
C ILE A 345 5.95 39.18 22.06
N ASN A 346 7.03 39.38 22.82
CA ASN A 346 7.71 40.67 22.89
C ASN A 346 8.51 40.87 21.60
N PRO A 347 8.17 41.85 20.74
CA PRO A 347 8.76 42.01 19.41
C PRO A 347 10.23 42.48 19.40
N GLU A 348 10.84 42.73 20.55
CA GLU A 348 12.19 43.32 20.64
C GLU A 348 13.34 42.30 20.78
N VAL A 349 13.08 41.00 21.01
CA VAL A 349 14.15 40.04 21.41
C VAL A 349 14.33 38.84 20.47
N THR A 350 13.37 38.50 19.61
CA THR A 350 13.49 37.38 18.66
C THR A 350 13.07 37.80 17.25
N PRO A 351 13.85 37.47 16.19
CA PRO A 351 13.36 37.65 14.83
C PRO A 351 12.10 36.78 14.65
N CYS A 352 10.99 37.43 14.27
CA CYS A 352 9.62 36.92 14.13
C CYS A 352 9.41 35.80 13.09
N TYR A 353 10.19 34.70 13.11
CA TYR A 353 10.16 33.69 12.05
C TYR A 353 9.90 32.24 12.51
N CYS A 354 9.83 31.95 13.81
CA CYS A 354 9.65 30.57 14.27
C CYS A 354 8.86 30.47 15.59
N ILE A 355 7.79 29.67 15.60
CA ILE A 355 6.91 29.44 16.76
C ILE A 355 6.95 27.94 17.08
N PRO A 356 7.47 27.51 18.24
CA PRO A 356 7.42 26.11 18.64
C PRO A 356 6.00 25.71 19.04
N PHE A 357 5.66 24.42 18.90
CA PHE A 357 4.33 23.93 19.28
C PHE A 357 4.07 24.05 20.78
N GLY A 358 2.88 24.56 21.12
CA GLY A 358 2.35 24.50 22.47
C GLY A 358 1.76 23.13 22.83
N ASN A 359 1.49 22.90 24.11
CA ASN A 359 0.81 21.68 24.57
C ASN A 359 -0.58 21.53 23.93
N SER A 360 -1.30 22.64 23.74
CA SER A 360 -2.60 22.69 23.06
C SER A 360 -2.52 22.19 21.61
N ASP A 361 -1.47 22.57 20.88
CA ASP A 361 -1.27 22.16 19.49
C ASP A 361 -1.03 20.65 19.38
N TYR A 362 -0.19 20.09 20.27
CA TYR A 362 0.01 18.64 20.34
C TYR A 362 -1.28 17.89 20.67
N HIS A 363 -2.11 18.42 21.59
CA HIS A 363 -3.42 17.85 21.87
C HIS A 363 -4.33 17.86 20.63
N THR A 364 -4.36 18.96 19.87
CA THR A 364 -5.14 19.04 18.62
C THR A 364 -4.62 18.06 17.55
N MET A 365 -3.29 17.93 17.38
CA MET A 365 -2.71 16.93 16.48
C MET A 365 -3.04 15.50 16.91
N LEU A 366 -3.03 15.21 18.21
CA LEU A 366 -3.32 13.89 18.74
C LEU A 366 -4.79 13.53 18.55
N ILE A 367 -5.71 14.43 18.92
CA ILE A 367 -7.15 14.26 18.74
C ILE A 367 -7.47 14.07 17.26
N SER A 368 -6.95 14.94 16.39
CA SER A 368 -7.23 14.83 14.95
C SER A 368 -6.70 13.52 14.34
N SER A 369 -5.56 13.00 14.81
CA SER A 369 -5.01 11.71 14.38
C SER A 369 -5.86 10.51 14.82
N LEU A 370 -6.52 10.60 15.98
CA LEU A 370 -7.47 9.56 16.43
C LEU A 370 -8.69 9.43 15.50
N GLY A 371 -9.05 10.51 14.80
CA GLY A 371 -10.17 10.50 13.85
C GLY A 371 -10.00 9.48 12.71
N GLU A 372 -8.76 9.22 12.29
CA GLU A 372 -8.48 8.22 11.27
C GLU A 372 -9.02 6.83 11.67
N ILE A 373 -8.99 6.50 12.96
CA ILE A 373 -9.50 5.22 13.50
C ILE A 373 -11.02 5.27 13.68
N SER A 374 -11.54 6.39 14.20
CA SER A 374 -12.94 6.50 14.65
C SER A 374 -13.97 6.23 13.55
N LEU A 375 -13.71 6.66 12.30
CA LEU A 375 -14.65 6.48 11.18
C LEU A 375 -14.35 5.25 10.30
N LEU A 376 -13.45 4.36 10.72
CA LEU A 376 -13.15 3.14 9.96
C LEU A 376 -14.36 2.19 9.84
N PRO A 377 -15.15 1.90 10.89
CA PRO A 377 -16.35 1.07 10.77
C PRO A 377 -17.39 1.67 9.81
N LEU A 378 -17.56 3.00 9.87
CA LEU A 378 -18.42 3.73 8.94
C LEU A 378 -17.96 3.53 7.49
N ASN A 379 -16.65 3.52 7.24
CA ASN A 379 -16.10 3.28 5.90
C ASN A 379 -16.47 1.90 5.37
N ILE A 380 -16.35 0.87 6.21
CA ILE A 380 -16.69 -0.51 5.84
C ILE A 380 -18.18 -0.62 5.50
N ILE A 381 -19.05 -0.02 6.31
CA ILE A 381 -20.49 0.02 6.06
C ILE A 381 -20.76 0.72 4.73
N MET A 382 -20.17 1.89 4.50
CA MET A 382 -20.38 2.71 3.31
C MET A 382 -19.94 1.99 2.02
N LEU A 383 -18.77 1.36 2.04
CA LEU A 383 -18.25 0.58 0.91
C LEU A 383 -19.14 -0.61 0.57
N ASN A 384 -19.76 -1.23 1.58
CA ASN A 384 -20.65 -2.38 1.41
C ASN A 384 -22.07 -1.98 0.99
N THR A 385 -22.59 -0.83 1.43
CA THR A 385 -23.95 -0.38 1.09
C THR A 385 -23.98 0.41 -0.21
N LEU A 386 -23.21 1.50 -0.33
CA LEU A 386 -23.24 2.42 -1.47
C LEU A 386 -22.38 1.95 -2.66
N GLY A 387 -21.49 0.99 -2.44
CA GLY A 387 -20.51 0.58 -3.45
C GLY A 387 -19.27 1.47 -3.45
N ARG A 388 -18.22 1.05 -4.16
CA ARG A 388 -16.89 1.66 -4.06
C ARG A 388 -16.87 3.00 -4.80
N LYS A 389 -17.50 3.06 -5.98
CA LYS A 389 -17.50 4.23 -6.86
C LYS A 389 -18.18 5.43 -6.20
N TYR A 390 -19.40 5.24 -5.73
CA TYR A 390 -20.17 6.30 -5.07
C TYR A 390 -19.56 6.68 -3.73
N SER A 391 -19.02 5.71 -2.98
CA SER A 391 -18.36 6.02 -1.71
C SER A 391 -17.14 6.93 -1.90
N MET A 392 -16.27 6.63 -2.88
CA MET A 392 -15.13 7.49 -3.20
C MET A 392 -15.58 8.90 -3.63
N ALA A 393 -16.62 9.00 -4.46
CA ALA A 393 -17.12 10.30 -4.91
C ALA A 393 -17.66 11.17 -3.76
N ILE A 394 -18.44 10.57 -2.85
CA ILE A 394 -19.00 11.25 -1.67
C ILE A 394 -17.87 11.69 -0.74
N LEU A 395 -16.92 10.79 -0.41
CA LEU A 395 -15.80 11.13 0.46
C LEU A 395 -14.92 12.24 -0.13
N MET A 396 -14.72 12.25 -1.45
CA MET A 396 -13.99 13.32 -2.14
C MET A 396 -14.72 14.68 -2.05
N ILE A 397 -16.04 14.71 -2.28
CA ILE A 397 -16.85 15.93 -2.10
C ILE A 397 -16.76 16.42 -0.66
N CYS A 398 -16.99 15.54 0.31
CA CYS A 398 -16.89 15.88 1.73
C CYS A 398 -15.49 16.42 2.06
N SER A 399 -14.42 15.78 1.60
CA SER A 399 -13.05 16.27 1.84
C SER A 399 -12.83 17.68 1.29
N GLY A 400 -13.34 17.99 0.10
CA GLY A 400 -13.23 19.33 -0.49
C GLY A 400 -14.00 20.38 0.30
N ILE A 401 -15.20 20.04 0.78
CA ILE A 401 -15.99 20.91 1.66
C ILE A 401 -15.26 21.16 2.99
N PHE A 402 -14.67 20.14 3.60
CA PHE A 402 -13.92 20.29 4.85
C PHE A 402 -12.62 21.10 4.68
N PHE A 403 -11.91 20.97 3.56
CA PHE A 403 -10.78 21.85 3.24
C PHE A 403 -11.21 23.33 3.13
N LEU A 404 -12.37 23.61 2.54
CA LEU A 404 -12.92 24.97 2.49
C LEU A 404 -13.41 25.45 3.87
N LEU A 405 -14.05 24.59 4.67
CA LEU A 405 -14.49 24.92 6.03
C LEU A 405 -13.31 25.30 6.93
N LEU A 406 -12.15 24.66 6.76
CA LEU A 406 -10.93 25.04 7.50
C LEU A 406 -10.41 26.45 7.16
N SER A 407 -10.84 27.04 6.04
CA SER A 407 -10.51 28.44 5.72
C SER A 407 -11.34 29.46 6.52
N ILE A 408 -12.41 29.02 7.18
CA ILE A 408 -13.27 29.88 7.97
C ILE A 408 -12.71 29.99 9.39
N CYS A 409 -12.62 31.22 9.88
CA CYS A 409 -12.23 31.56 11.24
C CYS A 409 -13.11 30.81 12.28
N SER A 410 -12.49 30.05 13.20
CA SER A 410 -13.18 29.23 14.22
C SER A 410 -12.42 29.26 15.56
N THR A 411 -13.08 28.85 16.65
CA THR A 411 -12.40 28.56 17.93
C THR A 411 -11.48 27.33 17.80
N LEU A 412 -10.50 27.19 18.71
CA LEU A 412 -9.58 26.05 18.75
C LEU A 412 -10.31 24.70 18.83
N PHE A 413 -11.41 24.64 19.59
CA PHE A 413 -12.26 23.45 19.66
C PHE A 413 -12.91 23.14 18.31
N GLY A 414 -13.55 24.14 17.68
CA GLY A 414 -14.15 23.97 16.35
C GLY A 414 -13.12 23.57 15.29
N PHE A 415 -11.93 24.16 15.33
CA PHE A 415 -10.83 23.80 14.45
C PHE A 415 -10.36 22.35 14.65
N THR A 416 -10.21 21.91 15.90
CA THR A 416 -9.84 20.53 16.24
C THR A 416 -10.88 19.54 15.72
N VAL A 417 -12.18 19.85 15.86
CA VAL A 417 -13.27 19.04 15.32
C VAL A 417 -13.25 19.00 13.80
N LEU A 418 -13.02 20.13 13.12
CA LEU A 418 -12.90 20.17 11.66
C LEU A 418 -11.70 19.37 11.15
N LEU A 419 -10.55 19.47 11.80
CA LEU A 419 -9.36 18.67 11.47
C LEU A 419 -9.61 17.18 11.71
N PHE A 420 -10.23 16.82 12.83
CA PHE A 420 -10.61 15.44 13.12
C PHE A 420 -11.47 14.86 12.00
N LEU A 421 -12.53 15.57 11.59
CA LEU A 421 -13.44 15.13 10.53
C LEU A 421 -12.73 15.07 9.17
N LEU A 422 -11.92 16.09 8.83
CA LEU A 422 -11.16 16.10 7.58
C LEU A 422 -10.22 14.89 7.49
N ARG A 423 -9.38 14.67 8.50
CA ARG A 423 -8.42 13.55 8.53
C ARG A 423 -9.13 12.20 8.42
N SER A 424 -10.25 12.06 9.14
CA SER A 424 -11.09 10.86 9.07
C SER A 424 -11.56 10.60 7.63
N ILE A 425 -12.20 11.60 6.99
CA ILE A 425 -12.75 11.46 5.64
C ILE A 425 -11.66 11.16 4.60
N VAL A 426 -10.52 11.85 4.71
CA VAL A 426 -9.40 11.67 3.77
C VAL A 426 -8.76 10.28 3.95
N ALA A 427 -8.62 9.79 5.19
CA ALA A 427 -8.14 8.43 5.46
C ALA A 427 -9.11 7.36 4.92
N MET A 428 -10.42 7.55 5.11
CA MET A 428 -11.46 6.67 4.53
C MET A 428 -11.35 6.60 3.01
N ASN A 429 -11.15 7.74 2.37
CA ASN A 429 -11.00 7.86 0.93
C ASN A 429 -9.73 7.15 0.43
N PHE A 430 -8.60 7.33 1.11
CA PHE A 430 -7.35 6.62 0.80
C PHE A 430 -7.54 5.10 0.84
N ASN A 431 -8.26 4.60 1.85
CA ASN A 431 -8.60 3.19 1.98
C ASN A 431 -9.53 2.70 0.83
N ALA A 432 -10.59 3.44 0.53
CA ALA A 432 -11.54 3.12 -0.54
C ALA A 432 -10.85 3.01 -1.91
N VAL A 433 -9.98 3.96 -2.23
CA VAL A 433 -9.20 3.96 -3.49
C VAL A 433 -8.22 2.79 -3.54
N TYR A 434 -7.62 2.43 -2.40
CA TYR A 434 -6.72 1.29 -2.33
C TYR A 434 -7.44 -0.02 -2.65
N ILE A 435 -8.64 -0.24 -2.08
CA ILE A 435 -9.47 -1.41 -2.37
C ILE A 435 -9.92 -1.41 -3.83
N TYR A 436 -10.45 -0.28 -4.31
CA TYR A 436 -10.95 -0.16 -5.68
C TYR A 436 -9.86 -0.46 -6.72
N THR A 437 -8.65 0.10 -6.54
CA THR A 437 -7.53 -0.18 -7.45
C THR A 437 -7.11 -1.65 -7.44
N ALA A 438 -7.23 -2.36 -6.30
CA ALA A 438 -6.95 -3.79 -6.26
C ALA A 438 -8.04 -4.63 -6.95
N GLU A 439 -9.30 -4.20 -6.92
CA GLU A 439 -10.44 -4.92 -7.49
C GLU A 439 -10.61 -4.70 -9.01
N VAL A 440 -10.27 -3.50 -9.53
CA VAL A 440 -10.46 -3.15 -10.95
C VAL A 440 -9.53 -3.92 -11.88
N TYR A 441 -8.28 -4.16 -11.47
CA TYR A 441 -7.32 -4.81 -12.36
C TYR A 441 -7.47 -6.34 -12.34
N PRO A 442 -7.48 -6.99 -13.53
CA PRO A 442 -7.52 -8.45 -13.62
C PRO A 442 -6.21 -9.05 -13.09
N THR A 443 -6.29 -10.29 -12.60
CA THR A 443 -5.19 -10.96 -11.88
C THR A 443 -3.86 -10.95 -12.62
N SER A 444 -3.88 -11.05 -13.96
CA SER A 444 -2.70 -11.06 -14.82
C SER A 444 -1.92 -9.74 -14.87
N VAL A 445 -2.58 -8.59 -14.68
CA VAL A 445 -1.96 -7.26 -14.77
C VAL A 445 -2.09 -6.45 -13.47
N ARG A 446 -2.70 -7.03 -12.44
CA ARG A 446 -3.00 -6.36 -11.17
C ARG A 446 -1.76 -5.82 -10.46
N SER A 447 -0.70 -6.62 -10.38
CA SER A 447 0.55 -6.18 -9.71
C SER A 447 1.16 -4.96 -10.42
N ILE A 448 1.21 -4.98 -11.75
CA ILE A 448 1.75 -3.90 -12.58
C ILE A 448 0.87 -2.64 -12.46
N GLY A 449 -0.46 -2.79 -12.55
CA GLY A 449 -1.41 -1.68 -12.43
C GLY A 449 -1.36 -1.02 -11.05
N LEU A 450 -1.33 -1.81 -9.98
CA LEU A 450 -1.17 -1.31 -8.61
C LEU A 450 0.17 -0.61 -8.40
N GLY A 451 1.27 -1.16 -8.92
CA GLY A 451 2.61 -0.56 -8.84
C GLY A 451 2.68 0.80 -9.54
N PHE A 452 2.08 0.90 -10.73
CA PHE A 452 2.02 2.15 -11.49
C PHE A 452 1.17 3.21 -10.78
N CYS A 453 -0.05 2.86 -10.34
CA CYS A 453 -0.91 3.74 -9.57
C CYS A 453 -0.23 4.23 -8.28
N THR A 454 0.49 3.34 -7.59
CA THR A 454 1.20 3.68 -6.36
C THR A 454 2.34 4.65 -6.62
N SER A 455 3.15 4.42 -7.66
CA SER A 455 4.23 5.33 -8.03
C SER A 455 3.69 6.72 -8.38
N PHE A 456 2.62 6.79 -9.18
CA PHE A 456 1.99 8.05 -9.54
C PHE A 456 1.38 8.78 -8.32
N SER A 457 0.83 8.02 -7.37
CA SER A 457 0.31 8.61 -6.12
C SER A 457 1.40 9.30 -5.28
N ARG A 458 2.68 8.93 -5.44
CA ARG A 458 3.79 9.59 -4.75
C ARG A 458 4.07 10.99 -5.29
N ILE A 459 3.77 11.27 -6.55
CA ILE A 459 3.85 12.65 -7.09
C ILE A 459 2.89 13.57 -6.33
N GLY A 460 1.70 13.08 -5.96
CA GLY A 460 0.76 13.82 -5.11
C GLY A 460 1.37 14.13 -3.73
N GLY A 461 2.05 13.16 -3.13
CA GLY A 461 2.81 13.35 -1.89
C GLY A 461 3.99 14.31 -2.02
N MET A 462 4.61 14.44 -3.20
CA MET A 462 5.68 15.39 -3.48
C MET A 462 5.18 16.83 -3.65
N ILE A 463 3.99 17.02 -4.21
CA ILE A 463 3.40 18.35 -4.45
C ILE A 463 2.75 18.89 -3.17
N ALA A 464 2.17 18.02 -2.34
CA ALA A 464 1.47 18.40 -1.11
C ALA A 464 2.30 19.27 -0.15
N PRO A 465 3.58 18.98 0.16
CA PRO A 465 4.41 19.82 1.03
C PRO A 465 4.62 21.23 0.49
N PHE A 466 4.84 21.40 -0.82
CA PHE A 466 5.00 22.74 -1.40
C PHE A 466 3.73 23.57 -1.26
N ILE A 467 2.56 22.96 -1.45
CA ILE A 467 1.28 23.67 -1.27
C ILE A 467 1.01 23.93 0.21
N ALA A 468 1.20 22.92 1.07
CA ALA A 468 0.89 23.02 2.49
C ALA A 468 1.86 23.93 3.28
N GLN A 469 3.14 24.01 2.89
CA GLN A 469 4.16 24.72 3.66
C GLN A 469 4.53 26.08 3.05
N VAL A 470 4.64 26.17 1.71
CA VAL A 470 5.04 27.42 1.00
C VAL A 470 3.84 28.32 0.68
N LEU A 471 2.73 27.76 0.22
CA LEU A 471 1.55 28.58 -0.10
C LEU A 471 0.84 29.06 1.18
N MET A 472 0.99 28.33 2.28
CA MET A 472 0.38 28.67 3.57
C MET A 472 0.93 29.96 4.17
N SER A 473 2.21 30.31 3.93
CA SER A 473 2.74 31.62 4.37
C SER A 473 2.19 32.81 3.60
N LYS A 474 1.73 32.61 2.35
CA LYS A 474 1.11 33.68 1.57
C LYS A 474 -0.34 33.92 1.98
N SER A 475 -1.13 32.84 2.05
CA SER A 475 -2.54 32.89 2.44
C SER A 475 -3.08 31.48 2.66
N VAL A 476 -3.79 31.28 3.78
CA VAL A 476 -4.49 30.02 4.10
C VAL A 476 -5.44 29.59 2.98
N ILE A 477 -6.19 30.55 2.41
CA ILE A 477 -7.12 30.29 1.32
C ILE A 477 -6.37 29.78 0.08
N THR A 478 -5.23 30.40 -0.23
CA THR A 478 -4.42 30.01 -1.40
C THR A 478 -3.82 28.61 -1.23
N ALA A 479 -3.53 28.17 0.00
CA ALA A 479 -3.03 26.82 0.28
C ALA A 479 -4.14 25.75 0.29
N LEU A 480 -5.31 26.03 0.86
CA LEU A 480 -6.39 25.05 1.05
C LEU A 480 -7.29 24.87 -0.18
N VAL A 481 -7.50 25.93 -0.97
CA VAL A 481 -8.33 25.87 -2.19
C VAL A 481 -7.82 24.85 -3.21
N PRO A 482 -6.51 24.74 -3.50
CA PRO A 482 -5.99 23.68 -4.39
C PRO A 482 -6.36 22.26 -3.95
N PHE A 483 -6.33 21.97 -2.64
CA PHE A 483 -6.77 20.67 -2.11
C PHE A 483 -8.27 20.45 -2.34
N ALA A 484 -9.10 21.48 -2.10
CA ALA A 484 -10.53 21.41 -2.32
C ALA A 484 -10.90 21.23 -3.80
N VAL A 485 -10.30 22.02 -4.69
CA VAL A 485 -10.52 21.94 -6.14
C VAL A 485 -10.09 20.58 -6.69
N ALA A 486 -8.92 20.08 -6.29
CA ALA A 486 -8.47 18.75 -6.67
C ALA A 486 -9.45 17.65 -6.22
N SER A 487 -9.95 17.73 -4.98
CA SER A 487 -10.95 16.80 -4.46
C SER A 487 -12.28 16.86 -5.23
N PHE A 488 -12.80 18.04 -5.58
CA PHE A 488 -14.04 18.16 -6.35
C PHE A 488 -13.90 17.65 -7.78
N LEU A 489 -12.82 18.02 -8.49
CA LEU A 489 -12.52 17.50 -9.83
C LEU A 489 -12.38 15.98 -9.80
N CYS A 490 -11.75 15.44 -8.76
CA CYS A 490 -11.61 14.01 -8.60
C CYS A 490 -12.92 13.31 -8.29
N SER A 491 -13.86 13.94 -7.59
CA SER A 491 -15.19 13.36 -7.36
C SER A 491 -15.95 13.16 -8.67
N VAL A 492 -15.90 14.15 -9.56
CA VAL A 492 -16.44 14.02 -10.92
C VAL A 492 -15.75 12.86 -11.66
N GLY A 493 -14.41 12.78 -11.57
CA GLY A 493 -13.64 11.65 -12.11
C GLY A 493 -14.05 10.29 -11.53
N ALA A 494 -14.35 10.21 -10.23
CA ALA A 494 -14.82 8.99 -9.57
C ALA A 494 -16.22 8.59 -10.08
N LEU A 495 -17.11 9.55 -10.31
CA LEU A 495 -18.43 9.28 -10.93
C LEU A 495 -18.32 8.86 -12.40
N LEU A 496 -17.24 9.23 -13.09
CA LEU A 496 -16.95 8.81 -14.46
C LEU A 496 -16.24 7.45 -14.55
N LEU A 497 -15.93 6.81 -13.41
CA LEU A 497 -15.33 5.48 -13.40
C LEU A 497 -16.22 4.46 -14.13
N PRO A 498 -15.66 3.65 -15.04
CA PRO A 498 -16.44 2.79 -15.93
C PRO A 498 -17.02 1.56 -15.23
N ILE A 499 -16.48 1.18 -14.06
CA ILE A 499 -16.80 -0.09 -13.40
C ILE A 499 -17.03 0.14 -11.91
N GLU A 500 -18.19 -0.30 -11.41
CA GLU A 500 -18.43 -0.52 -9.98
C GLU A 500 -17.97 -1.94 -9.62
N THR A 501 -17.17 -2.08 -8.57
CA THR A 501 -16.54 -3.35 -8.16
C THR A 501 -17.31 -4.07 -7.05
N LYS A 502 -18.31 -3.43 -6.43
CA LYS A 502 -19.16 -4.03 -5.40
C LYS A 502 -19.72 -5.39 -5.85
N GLY A 503 -19.44 -6.44 -5.07
CA GLY A 503 -20.00 -7.78 -5.26
C GLY A 503 -19.52 -8.53 -6.51
N ARG A 504 -18.50 -8.02 -7.22
CA ARG A 504 -17.95 -8.71 -8.39
C ARG A 504 -16.86 -9.70 -7.97
N ALA A 505 -16.90 -10.90 -8.55
CA ALA A 505 -15.78 -11.83 -8.49
C ALA A 505 -14.56 -11.21 -9.18
N LEU A 506 -13.36 -11.52 -8.68
CA LEU A 506 -12.11 -11.03 -9.24
C LEU A 506 -11.99 -11.51 -10.69
N LEU A 507 -11.73 -10.58 -11.63
CA LEU A 507 -11.57 -10.91 -13.04
C LEU A 507 -10.38 -11.87 -13.23
N VAL A 508 -10.67 -13.13 -13.54
CA VAL A 508 -9.68 -14.14 -13.95
C VAL A 508 -9.36 -13.87 -15.42
N GLY A 509 -8.07 -13.75 -15.75
CA GLY A 509 -7.58 -13.31 -17.06
C GLY A 509 -8.16 -14.03 -18.28
N GLN A 510 -8.69 -15.26 -18.12
CA GLN A 510 -9.28 -16.06 -19.20
C GLN A 510 -10.63 -15.52 -19.72
N GLN A 511 -11.35 -14.65 -18.99
CA GLN A 511 -12.62 -14.08 -19.45
C GLN A 511 -12.49 -12.79 -20.29
N TYR A 512 -11.27 -12.28 -20.49
CA TYR A 512 -11.07 -11.05 -21.28
C TYR A 512 -11.05 -11.31 -22.80
N ASP A 513 -10.67 -12.51 -23.23
CA ASP A 513 -10.65 -12.87 -24.67
C ASP A 513 -12.02 -13.32 -25.21
N SER A 514 -12.98 -13.67 -24.36
CA SER A 514 -14.31 -14.13 -24.77
C SER A 514 -15.36 -13.03 -24.91
N ARG A 515 -14.96 -11.75 -24.76
CA ARG A 515 -15.81 -10.58 -25.05
C ARG A 515 -15.18 -9.63 -26.07
N LYS A 516 -14.64 -10.20 -27.15
CA LYS A 516 -14.39 -9.45 -28.38
C LYS A 516 -15.46 -9.76 -29.39
#